data_AF-A0AAU7C844-F1
#
_entry.id   AF-A0AAU7C844-F1
#
_cell.length_a   1.000
_cell.length_b   1.000
_cell.length_c   1.000
_cell.angle_alpha   90.00
_cell.angle_beta   90.00
_cell.angle_gamma   90.00
#
_symmetry.space_group_name_H-M   'P 1'
#
loop_
_entity.id
_entity.type
_entity.pdbx_description
1 polymer ?
#
loop_
_entity_poly.entity_id
_entity_poly.type
_entity_poly.pdbx_seq_one_letter_code
_entity_poly.pdbx_strand_id
1 'polypeptide(L)'
;MSTPTTNPTPTPPSEVVLISHSPIFFWWPVWLVGFLLAAMTYFDNHVMAVVPVGTVAEGQRTIEGHDEPRDVLVLPQGRKLPTDKATGAVAHPRLRMSASNSLGMIYAVTLCLVIVITNVHMRGLWSVIVLLGIALTTVLFAILGWWDPILRAFGLIDIHINALGYLSLSFFLFTIWLLTYLVYDRRNRMIFSRGQLRVRSAIGSGERVFDTFGMAVEKHRDDVFRHWLLGFGSGDLTIRAAGTNSEQFEVPNVLSVNRKLEQIQRMLQERQVVGS
;
A
#
# COMPACT_ATOMS: atom_id res chain seq x y z
N MET A 1 45.85 -39.23 14.75
CA MET A 1 44.63 -39.51 13.95
C MET A 1 43.54 -38.59 14.44
N SER A 2 43.29 -37.49 13.72
CA SER A 2 42.26 -36.50 14.05
C SER A 2 40.94 -36.98 13.45
N THR A 3 39.94 -37.25 14.30
CA THR A 3 38.56 -37.54 13.89
C THR A 3 37.94 -36.34 13.19
N PRO A 4 37.34 -36.49 12.00
CA PRO A 4 36.66 -35.39 11.34
C PRO A 4 35.31 -35.15 12.03
N THR A 5 35.16 -33.98 12.63
CA THR A 5 33.89 -33.49 13.18
C THR A 5 32.92 -33.26 12.02
N THR A 6 31.94 -34.16 11.86
CA THR A 6 30.85 -33.97 10.91
C THR A 6 29.87 -32.97 11.51
N ASN A 7 29.77 -31.78 10.94
CA ASN A 7 28.74 -30.81 11.30
C ASN A 7 27.35 -31.46 11.09
N PRO A 8 26.43 -31.38 12.06
CA PRO A 8 25.08 -31.92 11.88
C PRO A 8 24.41 -31.18 10.72
N THR A 9 24.00 -31.94 9.71
CA THR A 9 23.19 -31.45 8.60
C THR A 9 21.90 -30.85 9.19
N PRO A 10 21.51 -29.61 8.83
CA PRO A 10 20.31 -29.00 9.37
C PRO A 10 19.10 -29.87 9.01
N THR A 11 18.42 -30.40 10.03
CA THR A 11 17.18 -31.17 9.88
C THR A 11 16.18 -30.32 9.09
N PRO A 12 15.66 -30.80 7.94
CA PRO A 12 14.70 -30.02 7.17
C PRO A 12 13.49 -29.70 8.04
N PRO A 13 12.94 -28.48 7.96
CA PRO A 13 11.83 -28.06 8.80
C PRO A 13 10.68 -29.06 8.68
N SER A 14 10.20 -29.55 9.82
CA SER A 14 9.17 -30.59 9.91
C SER A 14 7.79 -30.11 9.44
N GLU A 15 7.61 -28.79 9.31
CA GLU A 15 6.31 -28.18 8.98
C GLU A 15 6.49 -26.93 8.09
N VAL A 16 5.60 -26.76 7.11
CA VAL A 16 5.47 -25.55 6.29
C VAL A 16 4.18 -24.83 6.68
N VAL A 17 4.30 -23.59 7.17
CA VAL A 17 3.13 -22.75 7.46
C VAL A 17 2.79 -21.89 6.26
N LEU A 18 1.58 -22.05 5.72
CA LEU A 18 1.01 -21.18 4.70
C LEU A 18 0.13 -20.12 5.40
N ILE A 19 0.39 -18.85 5.11
CA ILE A 19 -0.38 -17.72 5.65
C ILE A 19 -0.98 -17.00 4.45
N SER A 20 -2.30 -16.87 4.45
CA SER A 20 -3.01 -16.08 3.45
C SER A 20 -3.09 -14.63 3.88
N HIS A 21 -2.75 -13.70 2.98
CA HIS A 21 -2.82 -12.27 3.25
C HIS A 21 -4.03 -11.63 2.57
N SER A 22 -4.68 -10.71 3.27
CA SER A 22 -5.78 -9.91 2.75
C SER A 22 -5.33 -8.97 1.60
N PRO A 23 -6.21 -8.60 0.65
CA PRO A 23 -5.90 -7.61 -0.39
C PRO A 23 -5.42 -6.24 0.14
N ILE A 24 -5.77 -5.89 1.40
CA ILE A 24 -5.27 -4.67 2.04
C ILE A 24 -3.74 -4.67 2.14
N PHE A 25 -3.09 -5.84 2.12
CA PHE A 25 -1.63 -5.96 2.17
C PHE A 25 -0.93 -5.12 1.10
N PHE A 26 -1.53 -4.99 -0.09
CA PHE A 26 -0.98 -4.24 -1.22
C PHE A 26 -1.15 -2.72 -1.11
N TRP A 27 -1.85 -2.21 -0.09
CA TRP A 27 -2.14 -0.79 0.08
C TRP A 27 -1.00 0.02 0.71
N TRP A 28 0.13 -0.63 0.97
CA TRP A 28 1.27 0.03 1.60
C TRP A 28 1.85 1.25 0.86
N PRO A 29 1.86 1.33 -0.48
CA PRO A 29 2.38 2.50 -1.16
C PRO A 29 1.58 3.76 -0.83
N VAL A 30 0.26 3.65 -0.65
CA VAL A 30 -0.60 4.81 -0.38
C VAL A 30 -0.25 5.46 0.94
N TRP A 31 -0.15 4.67 2.02
CA TRP A 31 0.18 5.24 3.31
C TRP A 31 1.64 5.71 3.37
N LEU A 32 2.57 4.99 2.73
CA LEU A 32 3.99 5.38 2.73
C LEU A 32 4.21 6.68 1.97
N VAL A 33 3.69 6.78 0.75
CA VAL A 33 3.80 8.00 -0.07
C VAL A 33 3.15 9.16 0.66
N GLY A 34 1.96 8.99 1.26
CA GLY A 34 1.37 10.07 2.04
C GLY A 34 2.19 10.50 3.26
N PHE A 35 2.91 9.59 3.95
CA PHE A 35 3.85 10.00 5.00
C PHE A 35 5.04 10.80 4.45
N LEU A 36 5.60 10.38 3.32
CA LEU A 36 6.68 11.12 2.65
C LEU A 36 6.22 12.52 2.21
N LEU A 37 5.03 12.62 1.62
CA LEU A 37 4.46 13.89 1.17
C LEU A 37 4.06 14.79 2.34
N ALA A 38 3.58 14.23 3.46
CA ALA A 38 3.36 14.96 4.70
C ALA A 38 4.67 15.58 5.21
N ALA A 39 5.75 14.79 5.23
CA ALA A 39 7.07 15.25 5.63
C ALA A 39 7.60 16.35 4.69
N MET A 40 7.56 16.14 3.37
CA MET A 40 7.96 17.15 2.38
C MET A 40 7.18 18.45 2.55
N THR A 41 5.85 18.36 2.66
CA THR A 41 4.97 19.52 2.88
C THR A 41 5.29 20.22 4.21
N TYR A 42 5.69 19.47 5.24
CA TYR A 42 6.10 20.04 6.52
C TYR A 42 7.42 20.83 6.40
N PHE A 43 8.39 20.34 5.63
CA PHE A 43 9.69 20.98 5.44
C PHE A 43 9.69 22.10 4.39
N ASP A 44 8.68 22.15 3.50
CA ASP A 44 8.52 23.19 2.48
C ASP A 44 8.28 24.59 3.08
N ASN A 45 7.96 24.70 4.37
CA ASN A 45 7.79 25.96 5.12
C ASN A 45 6.76 26.96 4.55
N HIS A 46 5.88 26.51 3.65
CA HIS A 46 4.78 27.30 3.12
C HIS A 46 3.49 27.09 3.92
N VAL A 47 2.68 28.14 4.05
CA VAL A 47 1.38 28.12 4.74
C VAL A 47 0.29 28.75 3.89
N MET A 48 -0.92 28.21 3.98
CA MET A 48 -2.10 28.71 3.30
C MET A 48 -2.84 29.73 4.18
N ALA A 49 -3.12 30.90 3.60
CA ALA A 49 -4.00 31.90 4.19
C ALA A 49 -5.41 31.79 3.58
N VAL A 50 -6.44 31.80 4.44
CA VAL A 50 -7.84 31.83 4.01
C VAL A 50 -8.29 33.28 3.96
N VAL A 51 -8.60 33.77 2.76
CA VAL A 51 -8.97 35.17 2.51
C VAL A 51 -10.35 35.27 1.85
N PRO A 52 -11.08 36.39 2.03
CA PRO A 52 -12.33 36.64 1.34
C PRO A 52 -12.15 36.65 -0.19
N VAL A 53 -13.18 36.22 -0.91
CA VAL A 53 -13.23 36.33 -2.38
C VAL A 53 -13.05 37.80 -2.79
N GLY A 54 -12.23 38.03 -3.82
CA GLY A 54 -11.87 39.37 -4.30
C GLY A 54 -10.63 39.98 -3.63
N THR A 55 -9.94 39.24 -2.76
CA THR A 55 -8.61 39.63 -2.25
C THR A 55 -7.59 39.58 -3.39
N VAL A 56 -6.77 40.62 -3.51
CA VAL A 56 -5.74 40.75 -4.56
C VAL A 56 -4.35 40.69 -3.93
N ALA A 57 -3.44 39.96 -4.56
CA ALA A 57 -2.02 39.98 -4.19
C ALA A 57 -1.33 41.14 -4.91
N GLU A 58 -0.77 42.08 -4.16
CA GLU A 58 0.02 43.19 -4.69
C GLU A 58 1.46 43.07 -4.20
N GLY A 59 2.41 43.20 -5.13
CA GLY A 59 3.83 43.17 -4.81
C GLY A 59 4.40 44.55 -4.47
N GLN A 60 5.51 44.57 -3.73
CA GLN A 60 6.33 45.77 -3.50
C GLN A 60 5.59 46.97 -2.85
N ARG A 61 4.63 46.70 -1.95
CA ARG A 61 3.96 47.76 -1.18
C ARG A 61 4.81 48.14 0.04
N THR A 62 4.97 49.45 0.27
CA THR A 62 5.54 49.96 1.51
C THR A 62 4.45 49.92 2.59
N ILE A 63 4.76 49.28 3.71
CA ILE A 63 3.82 49.14 4.84
C ILE A 63 4.34 50.02 5.97
N GLU A 64 3.43 50.77 6.59
CA GLU A 64 3.76 51.61 7.74
C GLU A 64 4.32 50.75 8.89
N GLY A 65 5.54 51.05 9.35
CA GLY A 65 6.26 50.26 10.36
C GLY A 65 7.28 49.24 9.81
N HIS A 66 7.44 49.15 8.49
CA HIS A 66 8.50 48.35 7.86
C HIS A 66 9.21 49.14 6.76
N ASP A 67 10.53 49.26 6.85
CA ASP A 67 11.34 50.08 5.93
C ASP A 67 11.49 49.47 4.52
N GLU A 68 11.20 48.18 4.34
CA GLU A 68 11.35 47.46 3.07
C GLU A 68 10.01 47.14 2.40
N PRO A 69 9.91 47.26 1.05
CA PRO A 69 8.73 46.83 0.30
C PRO A 69 8.46 45.34 0.45
N ARG A 70 7.19 44.94 0.60
CA ARG A 70 6.79 43.54 0.75
C ARG A 70 5.56 43.22 -0.10
N ASP A 71 5.38 41.93 -0.36
CA ASP A 71 4.18 41.42 -1.01
C ASP A 71 3.05 41.33 0.01
N VAL A 72 1.87 41.86 -0.34
CA VAL A 72 0.72 41.99 0.55
C VAL A 72 -0.56 41.47 -0.08
N LEU A 73 -1.48 41.01 0.77
CA LEU A 73 -2.83 40.64 0.38
C LEU A 73 -3.79 41.77 0.75
N VAL A 74 -4.38 42.41 -0.26
CA VAL A 74 -5.31 43.53 -0.09
C VAL A 74 -6.74 43.00 -0.08
N LEU A 75 -7.42 43.15 1.07
CA LEU A 75 -8.80 42.71 1.23
C LEU A 75 -9.77 43.68 0.55
N PRO A 76 -10.91 43.19 0.02
CA PRO A 76 -11.98 44.06 -0.44
C PRO A 76 -12.57 44.87 0.73
N GLN A 77 -13.03 46.09 0.43
CA GLN A 77 -13.50 47.05 1.42
C GLN A 77 -14.61 46.46 2.30
N GLY A 78 -14.51 46.66 3.62
CA GLY A 78 -15.48 46.19 4.60
C GLY A 78 -15.40 44.70 4.95
N ARG A 79 -14.53 43.91 4.30
CA ARG A 79 -14.26 42.52 4.69
C ARG A 79 -13.09 42.45 5.68
N LYS A 80 -13.16 41.48 6.58
CA LYS A 80 -12.14 41.22 7.60
C LYS A 80 -11.57 39.81 7.42
N LEU A 81 -10.32 39.64 7.83
CA LEU A 81 -9.70 38.32 7.92
C LEU A 81 -10.41 37.47 9.00
N PRO A 82 -10.35 36.13 8.89
CA PRO A 82 -10.81 35.25 9.95
C PRO A 82 -10.11 35.60 11.27
N THR A 83 -10.87 35.62 12.36
CA THR A 83 -10.34 35.84 13.71
C THR A 83 -10.31 34.53 14.49
N ASP A 84 -9.35 34.43 15.40
CA ASP A 84 -9.33 33.33 16.37
C ASP A 84 -10.48 33.50 17.36
N LYS A 85 -11.28 32.43 17.54
CA LYS A 85 -12.43 32.43 18.44
C LYS A 85 -12.03 32.60 19.90
N ALA A 86 -10.81 32.20 20.28
CA ALA A 86 -10.34 32.25 21.66
C ALA A 86 -9.81 33.64 22.06
N THR A 87 -9.10 34.31 21.15
CA THR A 87 -8.39 35.57 21.46
C THR A 87 -9.04 36.80 20.82
N GLY A 88 -9.92 36.62 19.83
CA GLY A 88 -10.48 37.72 19.04
C GLY A 88 -9.49 38.38 18.09
N ALA A 89 -8.22 37.97 18.09
CA ALA A 89 -7.18 38.47 17.21
C ALA A 89 -7.32 37.91 15.78
N VAL A 90 -6.71 38.58 14.81
CA VAL A 90 -6.63 38.07 13.43
C VAL A 90 -5.90 36.74 13.41
N ALA A 91 -6.49 35.72 12.80
CA ALA A 91 -5.92 34.39 12.76
C ALA A 91 -4.68 34.34 11.85
N HIS A 92 -3.54 33.96 12.42
CA HIS A 92 -2.33 33.73 11.63
C HIS A 92 -2.47 32.47 10.76
N PRO A 93 -1.91 32.46 9.54
CA PRO A 93 -1.86 31.27 8.70
C PRO A 93 -1.11 30.14 9.42
N ARG A 94 -1.77 28.99 9.57
CA ARG A 94 -1.23 27.80 10.27
C ARG A 94 -1.27 26.53 9.44
N LEU A 95 -2.02 26.53 8.33
CA LEU A 95 -2.20 25.36 7.48
C LEU A 95 -0.97 25.19 6.59
N ARG A 96 -0.09 24.26 6.94
CA ARG A 96 1.07 23.92 6.09
C ARG A 96 0.61 23.24 4.81
N MET A 97 0.98 23.81 3.68
CA MET A 97 0.59 23.36 2.35
C MET A 97 1.71 23.72 1.39
N SER A 98 2.04 22.81 0.47
CA SER A 98 3.09 23.08 -0.50
C SER A 98 2.64 24.13 -1.49
N ALA A 99 3.58 24.95 -1.97
CA ALA A 99 3.31 25.94 -3.00
C ALA A 99 2.96 25.29 -4.36
N SER A 100 3.34 24.03 -4.58
CA SER A 100 3.04 23.28 -5.80
C SER A 100 1.88 22.30 -5.61
N ASN A 101 1.03 22.18 -6.64
CA ASN A 101 -0.03 21.17 -6.71
C ASN A 101 0.51 19.74 -6.97
N SER A 102 1.79 19.61 -7.31
CA SER A 102 2.41 18.36 -7.76
C SER A 102 2.36 17.27 -6.69
N LEU A 103 2.55 17.64 -5.41
CA LEU A 103 2.47 16.68 -4.31
C LEU A 103 1.06 16.07 -4.19
N GLY A 104 0.01 16.89 -4.34
CA GLY A 104 -1.38 16.43 -4.27
C GLY A 104 -1.71 15.49 -5.42
N MET A 105 -1.20 15.79 -6.61
CA MET A 105 -1.34 14.95 -7.79
C MET A 105 -0.64 13.60 -7.64
N ILE A 106 0.60 13.58 -7.16
CA ILE A 106 1.36 12.35 -6.90
C ILE A 106 0.58 11.45 -5.94
N TYR A 107 0.01 12.01 -4.88
CA TYR A 107 -0.79 11.26 -3.92
C TYR A 107 -2.06 10.68 -4.56
N ALA A 108 -2.82 11.51 -5.28
CA ALA A 108 -4.06 11.11 -5.94
C ALA A 108 -3.80 9.99 -6.96
N VAL A 109 -2.76 10.11 -7.77
CA VAL A 109 -2.39 9.08 -8.74
C VAL A 109 -1.96 7.80 -8.04
N THR A 110 -1.13 7.88 -6.99
CA THR A 110 -0.72 6.71 -6.21
C THR A 110 -1.95 5.97 -5.67
N LEU A 111 -2.92 6.70 -5.11
CA LEU A 111 -4.17 6.13 -4.62
C LEU A 111 -4.96 5.45 -5.73
N CYS A 112 -5.21 6.15 -6.85
CA CYS A 112 -5.93 5.60 -8.00
C CYS A 112 -5.24 4.35 -8.56
N LEU A 113 -3.92 4.39 -8.68
CA LEU A 113 -3.11 3.28 -9.17
C LEU A 113 -3.27 2.05 -8.27
N VAL A 114 -3.16 2.22 -6.95
CA VAL A 114 -3.34 1.12 -5.98
C VAL A 114 -4.76 0.57 -6.04
N ILE A 115 -5.79 1.43 -6.17
CA ILE A 115 -7.18 0.98 -6.33
C ILE A 115 -7.32 0.14 -7.60
N VAL A 116 -6.79 0.61 -8.74
CA VAL A 116 -6.86 -0.13 -10.00
C VAL A 116 -6.13 -1.47 -9.89
N ILE A 117 -4.90 -1.52 -9.37
CA ILE A 117 -4.14 -2.77 -9.24
C ILE A 117 -4.84 -3.77 -8.32
N THR A 118 -5.49 -3.30 -7.26
CA THR A 118 -6.13 -4.18 -6.27
C THR A 118 -7.49 -4.71 -6.73
N ASN A 119 -8.16 -4.03 -7.67
CA ASN A 119 -9.48 -4.43 -8.16
C ASN A 119 -9.45 -5.07 -9.55
N VAL A 120 -8.50 -4.69 -10.40
CA VAL A 120 -8.41 -5.18 -11.78
C VAL A 120 -7.50 -6.40 -11.84
N HIS A 121 -8.11 -7.57 -12.04
CA HIS A 121 -7.41 -8.83 -12.30
C HIS A 121 -6.97 -8.88 -13.76
N MET A 122 -5.82 -8.28 -14.09
CA MET A 122 -5.26 -8.32 -15.45
C MET A 122 -4.27 -9.48 -15.59
N ARG A 123 -4.66 -10.49 -16.36
CA ARG A 123 -3.86 -11.71 -16.50
C ARG A 123 -2.51 -11.45 -17.16
N GLY A 124 -1.44 -11.92 -16.51
CA GLY A 124 -0.10 -12.00 -17.11
C GLY A 124 0.58 -10.65 -17.36
N LEU A 125 1.32 -10.54 -18.47
CA LEU A 125 2.20 -9.40 -18.79
C LEU A 125 1.42 -8.10 -19.04
N TRP A 126 0.15 -8.18 -19.42
CA TRP A 126 -0.70 -7.03 -19.70
C TRP A 126 -0.91 -6.13 -18.47
N SER A 127 -1.00 -6.71 -17.27
CA SER A 127 -1.06 -5.92 -16.03
C SER A 127 0.14 -5.00 -15.87
N VAL A 128 1.34 -5.53 -16.13
CA VAL A 128 2.60 -4.81 -16.01
C VAL A 128 2.68 -3.68 -17.04
N ILE A 129 2.31 -3.95 -18.30
CA ILE A 129 2.38 -2.97 -19.39
C ILE A 129 1.42 -1.81 -19.14
N VAL A 130 0.15 -2.12 -18.85
CA VAL A 130 -0.87 -1.07 -18.61
C VAL A 130 -0.45 -0.22 -17.41
N LEU A 131 0.07 -0.85 -16.37
CA LEU A 131 0.44 -0.14 -15.17
C LEU A 131 1.68 0.74 -15.33
N LEU A 132 2.74 0.20 -15.92
CA LEU A 132 3.92 0.99 -16.25
C LEU A 132 3.56 2.11 -17.22
N GLY A 133 2.61 1.87 -18.14
CA GLY A 133 2.04 2.89 -19.00
C GLY A 133 1.39 4.03 -18.21
N ILE A 134 0.46 3.71 -17.29
CA ILE A 134 -0.21 4.73 -16.45
C ILE A 134 0.80 5.49 -15.59
N ALA A 135 1.72 4.79 -14.94
CA ALA A 135 2.74 5.40 -14.10
C ALA A 135 3.67 6.32 -14.91
N LEU A 136 4.15 5.84 -16.08
CA LEU A 136 4.99 6.61 -16.98
C LEU A 136 4.27 7.84 -17.52
N THR A 137 3.03 7.69 -18.01
CA THR A 137 2.22 8.82 -18.49
C THR A 137 2.01 9.86 -17.39
N THR A 138 1.77 9.43 -16.16
CA THR A 138 1.63 10.35 -15.03
C THR A 138 2.91 11.12 -14.76
N VAL A 139 4.05 10.42 -14.69
CA VAL A 139 5.36 11.05 -14.47
C VAL A 139 5.72 12.00 -15.60
N LEU A 140 5.46 11.61 -16.86
CA LEU A 140 5.65 12.48 -18.02
C LEU A 140 4.78 13.74 -17.90
N PHE A 141 3.51 13.60 -17.53
CA PHE A 141 2.63 14.77 -17.34
C PHE A 141 3.09 15.67 -16.20
N ALA A 142 3.68 15.10 -15.13
CA ALA A 142 4.27 15.87 -14.05
C ALA A 142 5.52 16.64 -14.49
N ILE A 143 6.45 15.99 -15.21
CA ILE A 143 7.68 16.63 -15.70
C ILE A 143 7.38 17.70 -16.74
N LEU A 144 6.43 17.44 -17.64
CA LEU A 144 6.04 18.38 -18.69
C LEU A 144 5.13 19.50 -18.19
N GLY A 145 4.71 19.49 -16.92
CA GLY A 145 3.79 20.49 -16.35
C GLY A 145 2.40 20.47 -16.97
N TRP A 146 1.97 19.35 -17.55
CA TRP A 146 0.71 19.24 -18.29
C TRP A 146 -0.52 19.09 -17.39
N TRP A 147 -0.33 18.78 -16.11
CA TRP A 147 -1.44 18.72 -15.17
C TRP A 147 -2.19 20.05 -15.06
N ASP A 148 -1.47 21.17 -15.02
CA ASP A 148 -2.04 22.50 -14.90
C ASP A 148 -3.03 22.84 -16.03
N PRO A 149 -2.66 22.76 -17.33
CA PRO A 149 -3.60 23.06 -18.41
C PRO A 149 -4.78 22.07 -18.47
N ILE A 150 -4.55 20.78 -18.17
CA ILE A 150 -5.61 19.78 -18.16
C ILE A 150 -6.64 20.09 -17.07
N LEU A 151 -6.20 20.30 -15.82
CA LEU A 151 -7.09 20.57 -14.70
C LEU A 151 -7.85 21.90 -14.86
N ARG A 152 -7.15 22.94 -15.38
CA ARG A 152 -7.77 24.24 -15.70
C ARG A 152 -8.87 24.11 -16.76
N ALA A 153 -8.70 23.24 -17.75
CA ALA A 153 -9.73 23.00 -18.78
C ALA A 153 -11.03 22.42 -18.19
N PHE A 154 -10.94 21.63 -17.11
CA PHE A 154 -12.10 21.08 -16.41
C PHE A 154 -12.67 22.01 -15.32
N GLY A 155 -12.08 23.19 -15.09
CA GLY A 155 -12.43 24.05 -13.96
C GLY A 155 -12.16 23.39 -12.60
N LEU A 156 -11.43 22.28 -12.58
CA LEU A 156 -11.04 21.56 -11.37
C LEU A 156 -9.83 22.28 -10.79
N ILE A 157 -10.13 23.11 -9.79
CA ILE A 157 -9.17 23.85 -8.98
C ILE A 157 -8.13 22.88 -8.43
N ASP A 158 -6.86 23.26 -8.57
CA ASP A 158 -5.65 22.50 -8.23
C ASP A 158 -5.79 21.56 -7.02
N ILE A 159 -5.33 20.31 -7.15
CA ILE A 159 -5.33 19.33 -6.06
C ILE A 159 -4.27 19.71 -5.02
N HIS A 160 -4.72 20.43 -4.00
CA HIS A 160 -3.90 20.83 -2.87
C HIS A 160 -4.36 20.11 -1.61
N ILE A 161 -3.46 19.31 -1.03
CA ILE A 161 -3.68 18.65 0.26
C ILE A 161 -2.68 19.23 1.26
N ASN A 162 -3.16 19.57 2.45
CA ASN A 162 -2.30 20.10 3.52
C ASN A 162 -1.51 18.98 4.21
N ALA A 163 -0.45 19.33 4.93
CA ALA A 163 0.44 18.36 5.59
C ALA A 163 -0.32 17.39 6.52
N LEU A 164 -1.29 17.90 7.28
CA LEU A 164 -2.11 17.10 8.20
C LEU A 164 -3.07 16.17 7.46
N GLY A 165 -3.55 16.56 6.28
CA GLY A 165 -4.41 15.76 5.42
C GLY A 165 -3.70 14.52 4.92
N TYR A 166 -2.48 14.67 4.40
CA TYR A 166 -1.63 13.54 4.06
C TYR A 166 -1.37 12.66 5.29
N LEU A 167 -0.98 13.27 6.42
CA LEU A 167 -0.62 12.53 7.64
C LEU A 167 -1.80 11.73 8.20
N SER A 168 -2.97 12.34 8.30
CA SER A 168 -4.17 11.72 8.89
C SER A 168 -4.68 10.55 8.03
N LEU A 169 -4.75 10.74 6.72
CA LEU A 169 -5.19 9.68 5.80
C LEU A 169 -4.19 8.52 5.77
N SER A 170 -2.89 8.82 5.71
CA SER A 170 -1.84 7.79 5.79
C SER A 170 -1.84 7.07 7.12
N PHE A 171 -2.01 7.78 8.23
CA PHE A 171 -2.05 7.16 9.56
C PHE A 171 -3.22 6.21 9.72
N PHE A 172 -4.41 6.61 9.26
CA PHE A 172 -5.59 5.76 9.27
C PHE A 172 -5.40 4.49 8.44
N LEU A 173 -4.93 4.63 7.20
CA LEU A 173 -4.66 3.50 6.32
C LEU A 173 -3.56 2.58 6.87
N PHE A 174 -2.47 3.14 7.38
CA PHE A 174 -1.39 2.40 8.02
C PHE A 174 -1.90 1.60 9.23
N THR A 175 -2.76 2.20 10.06
CA THR A 175 -3.31 1.53 11.25
C THR A 175 -4.17 0.32 10.85
N ILE A 176 -5.06 0.48 9.87
CA ILE A 176 -5.88 -0.63 9.35
C ILE A 176 -5.00 -1.71 8.72
N TRP A 177 -4.03 -1.30 7.90
CA TRP A 177 -3.07 -2.18 7.26
C TRP A 177 -2.30 -3.01 8.31
N LEU A 178 -1.77 -2.35 9.33
CA LEU A 178 -0.97 -2.96 10.40
C LEU A 178 -1.82 -3.91 11.25
N LEU A 179 -3.03 -3.49 11.63
CA LEU A 179 -3.95 -4.34 12.39
C LEU A 179 -4.32 -5.59 11.60
N THR A 180 -4.61 -5.45 10.30
CA THR A 180 -4.95 -6.59 9.43
C THR A 180 -3.75 -7.53 9.31
N TYR A 181 -2.56 -7.01 9.02
CA TYR A 181 -1.34 -7.79 8.89
C TYR A 181 -0.98 -8.55 10.19
N LEU A 182 -1.06 -7.88 11.34
CA LEU A 182 -0.66 -8.47 12.63
C LEU A 182 -1.73 -9.38 13.23
N VAL A 183 -3.02 -9.08 13.03
CA VAL A 183 -4.12 -9.79 13.70
C VAL A 183 -4.86 -10.70 12.74
N TYR A 184 -5.32 -10.19 11.61
CA TYR A 184 -6.18 -10.94 10.70
C TYR A 184 -5.39 -11.98 9.90
N ASP A 185 -4.31 -11.57 9.23
CA ASP A 185 -3.53 -12.46 8.37
C ASP A 185 -2.88 -13.59 9.19
N ARG A 186 -2.38 -13.30 10.40
CA ARG A 186 -1.78 -14.32 11.30
C ARG A 186 -2.77 -15.38 11.81
N ARG A 187 -4.08 -15.14 11.73
CA ARG A 187 -5.11 -16.08 12.19
C ARG A 187 -5.42 -17.14 11.15
N ASN A 188 -5.36 -16.81 9.86
CA ASN A 188 -5.67 -17.73 8.76
C ASN A 188 -4.40 -18.45 8.28
N ARG A 189 -4.03 -19.50 9.02
CA ARG A 189 -2.84 -20.30 8.72
C ARG A 189 -3.18 -21.76 8.45
N MET A 190 -2.55 -22.33 7.43
CA MET A 190 -2.55 -23.77 7.17
C MET A 190 -1.16 -24.31 7.49
N ILE A 191 -1.09 -25.44 8.18
CA ILE A 191 0.17 -26.07 8.57
C ILE A 191 0.29 -27.39 7.82
N PHE A 192 1.31 -27.48 6.96
CA PHE A 192 1.65 -28.67 6.21
C PHE A 192 2.72 -29.45 6.99
N SER A 193 2.40 -30.63 7.50
CA SER A 193 3.34 -31.50 8.21
C SER A 193 3.58 -32.78 7.39
N ARG A 194 4.57 -33.59 7.78
CA ARG A 194 4.87 -34.88 7.12
C ARG A 194 3.68 -35.84 7.23
N GLY A 195 2.84 -35.87 6.20
CA GLY A 195 1.71 -36.79 6.09
C GLY A 195 0.34 -36.21 6.45
N GLN A 196 0.27 -34.98 6.95
CA GLN A 196 -0.99 -34.36 7.34
C GLN A 196 -1.02 -32.87 6.99
N LEU A 197 -2.14 -32.41 6.44
CA LEU A 197 -2.45 -31.00 6.29
C LEU A 197 -3.42 -30.60 7.40
N ARG A 198 -2.99 -29.69 8.27
CA ARG A 198 -3.83 -29.12 9.33
C ARG A 198 -4.37 -27.78 8.85
N VAL A 199 -5.65 -27.74 8.53
CA VAL A 199 -6.36 -26.51 8.17
C VAL A 199 -7.01 -25.95 9.42
N ARG A 200 -6.55 -24.77 9.85
CA ARG A 200 -7.20 -24.00 10.90
C ARG A 200 -8.00 -22.88 10.26
N SER A 201 -9.27 -23.14 10.01
CA SER A 201 -10.21 -22.09 9.63
C SER A 201 -10.61 -21.26 10.87
N ALA A 202 -10.94 -19.99 10.67
CA ALA A 202 -11.08 -18.98 11.72
C ALA A 202 -12.05 -19.34 12.88
N ILE A 203 -11.95 -18.54 13.96
CA ILE A 203 -12.64 -18.57 15.27
C ILE A 203 -13.85 -19.52 15.32
N GLY A 204 -13.72 -20.60 16.08
CA GLY A 204 -14.82 -21.52 16.41
C GLY A 204 -14.94 -22.75 15.49
N SER A 205 -14.25 -22.79 14.35
CA SER A 205 -14.20 -24.01 13.54
C SER A 205 -13.08 -24.95 14.01
N GLY A 206 -13.41 -26.22 14.20
CA GLY A 206 -12.45 -27.25 14.63
C GLY A 206 -11.26 -27.39 13.68
N GLU A 207 -10.14 -27.91 14.18
CA GLU A 207 -8.98 -28.23 13.37
C GLU A 207 -9.30 -29.41 12.44
N ARG A 208 -9.32 -29.18 11.13
CA ARG A 208 -9.52 -30.25 10.14
C ARG A 208 -8.15 -30.77 9.71
N VAL A 209 -7.97 -32.08 9.85
CA VAL A 209 -6.74 -32.77 9.43
C VAL A 209 -7.06 -33.58 8.18
N PHE A 210 -6.39 -33.24 7.09
CA PHE A 210 -6.46 -33.97 5.84
C PHE A 210 -5.21 -34.83 5.67
N ASP A 211 -5.38 -36.02 5.13
CA ASP A 211 -4.24 -36.84 4.73
C ASP A 211 -3.60 -36.23 3.48
N THR A 212 -2.26 -36.16 3.43
CA THR A 212 -1.56 -35.60 2.25
C THR A 212 -1.43 -36.60 1.09
N PHE A 213 -1.94 -37.82 1.24
CA PHE A 213 -1.90 -38.84 0.19
C PHE A 213 -2.75 -38.43 -1.01
N GLY A 214 -2.15 -38.43 -2.21
CA GLY A 214 -2.80 -37.99 -3.45
C GLY A 214 -3.06 -36.49 -3.56
N MET A 215 -2.64 -35.68 -2.59
CA MET A 215 -2.86 -34.23 -2.60
C MET A 215 -2.04 -33.56 -3.71
N ALA A 216 -2.68 -32.68 -4.48
CA ALA A 216 -2.02 -31.85 -5.49
C ALA A 216 -1.98 -30.39 -5.01
N VAL A 217 -0.83 -29.74 -5.15
CA VAL A 217 -0.65 -28.32 -4.85
C VAL A 217 -0.23 -27.62 -6.13
N GLU A 218 -1.11 -26.75 -6.62
CA GLU A 218 -0.92 -25.99 -7.84
C GLU A 218 -0.70 -24.52 -7.50
N LYS A 219 0.22 -23.88 -8.21
CA LYS A 219 0.43 -22.44 -8.11
C LYS A 219 -0.30 -21.75 -9.25
N HIS A 220 -1.23 -20.87 -8.90
CA HIS A 220 -1.81 -19.94 -9.87
C HIS A 220 -0.91 -18.72 -10.03
N ARG A 221 -0.60 -18.36 -11.27
CA ARG A 221 0.31 -17.25 -11.60
C ARG A 221 -0.42 -16.22 -12.45
N ASP A 222 -1.55 -15.73 -11.94
CA ASP A 222 -2.44 -14.86 -12.71
C ASP A 222 -2.04 -13.37 -12.64
N ASP A 223 -1.37 -12.89 -11.58
CA ASP A 223 -0.98 -11.47 -11.43
C ASP A 223 0.51 -11.26 -11.06
N VAL A 224 1.38 -11.23 -12.07
CA VAL A 224 2.84 -11.05 -11.86
C VAL A 224 3.14 -9.74 -11.14
N PHE A 225 2.47 -8.64 -11.51
CA PHE A 225 2.77 -7.32 -10.93
C PHE A 225 2.37 -7.20 -9.46
N ARG A 226 1.10 -7.52 -9.15
CA ARG A 226 0.54 -7.45 -7.79
C ARG A 226 1.41 -8.23 -6.81
N HIS A 227 1.78 -9.44 -7.21
CA HIS A 227 2.53 -10.35 -6.37
C HIS A 227 4.04 -10.06 -6.33
N TRP A 228 4.65 -9.60 -7.41
CA TRP A 228 6.09 -9.32 -7.45
C TRP A 228 6.44 -7.95 -6.86
N LEU A 229 5.78 -6.86 -7.30
CA LEU A 229 6.15 -5.51 -6.88
C LEU A 229 5.51 -5.12 -5.55
N LEU A 230 4.21 -5.34 -5.39
CA LEU A 230 3.48 -4.93 -4.18
C LEU A 230 3.48 -6.01 -3.09
N GLY A 231 3.49 -7.27 -3.51
CA GLY A 231 3.36 -8.45 -2.66
C GLY A 231 4.64 -9.03 -2.09
N PHE A 232 5.80 -8.42 -2.36
CA PHE A 232 7.12 -8.95 -1.96
C PHE A 232 7.36 -10.40 -2.43
N GLY A 233 6.92 -10.73 -3.66
CA GLY A 233 7.02 -12.09 -4.20
C GLY A 233 5.99 -13.07 -3.60
N SER A 234 4.82 -12.57 -3.21
CA SER A 234 3.68 -13.41 -2.81
C SER A 234 3.15 -14.23 -3.99
N GLY A 235 2.18 -15.11 -3.77
CA GLY A 235 1.43 -15.73 -4.86
C GLY A 235 0.29 -16.59 -4.36
N ASP A 236 -0.58 -17.00 -5.27
CA ASP A 236 -1.78 -17.75 -4.93
C ASP A 236 -1.52 -19.25 -5.08
N LEU A 237 -1.94 -20.02 -4.08
CA LEU A 237 -1.83 -21.48 -4.06
C LEU A 237 -3.22 -22.11 -4.02
N THR A 238 -3.42 -23.14 -4.83
CA THR A 238 -4.60 -23.98 -4.80
C THR A 238 -4.17 -25.37 -4.34
N ILE A 239 -4.78 -25.84 -3.25
CA ILE A 239 -4.52 -27.16 -2.68
C ILE A 239 -5.76 -28.00 -2.95
N ARG A 240 -5.58 -29.13 -3.66
CA ARG A 240 -6.64 -30.10 -3.94
C ARG A 240 -6.40 -31.34 -3.10
N ALA A 241 -7.26 -31.60 -2.13
CA ALA A 241 -7.22 -32.85 -1.36
C ALA A 241 -7.77 -34.00 -2.21
N ALA A 242 -7.08 -35.15 -2.21
CA ALA A 242 -7.58 -36.37 -2.85
C ALA A 242 -8.28 -37.27 -1.81
N GLY A 243 -9.34 -37.96 -2.24
CA GLY A 243 -10.13 -38.86 -1.39
C GLY A 243 -11.63 -38.68 -1.58
N THR A 244 -12.42 -39.30 -0.68
CA THR A 244 -13.89 -39.32 -0.74
C THR A 244 -14.54 -37.95 -0.58
N ASN A 245 -13.84 -36.98 0.03
CA ASN A 245 -14.22 -35.58 0.13
C ASN A 245 -13.15 -34.71 -0.56
N SER A 246 -13.23 -34.55 -1.88
CA SER A 246 -12.34 -33.67 -2.62
C SER A 246 -12.66 -32.20 -2.32
N GLU A 247 -12.04 -31.63 -1.29
CA GLU A 247 -12.09 -30.20 -1.00
C GLU A 247 -10.93 -29.46 -1.71
N GLN A 248 -11.25 -28.33 -2.34
CA GLN A 248 -10.29 -27.40 -2.92
C GLN A 248 -10.13 -26.22 -1.96
N PHE A 249 -8.90 -25.95 -1.53
CA PHE A 249 -8.55 -24.80 -0.71
C PHE A 249 -7.75 -23.80 -1.52
N GLU A 250 -8.26 -22.57 -1.59
CA GLU A 250 -7.52 -21.45 -2.18
C GLU A 250 -6.84 -20.67 -1.06
N VAL A 251 -5.53 -20.53 -1.17
CA VAL A 251 -4.69 -19.78 -0.23
C VAL A 251 -4.08 -18.60 -1.00
N PRO A 252 -4.79 -17.46 -1.05
CA PRO A 252 -4.30 -16.30 -1.78
C PRO A 252 -3.17 -15.59 -1.04
N ASN A 253 -2.31 -14.91 -1.80
CA ASN A 253 -1.27 -13.99 -1.34
C ASN A 253 -0.28 -14.61 -0.32
N VAL A 254 0.18 -15.83 -0.56
CA VAL A 254 1.18 -16.50 0.28
C VAL A 254 2.56 -15.91 0.00
N LEU A 255 3.18 -15.34 1.04
CA LEU A 255 4.56 -14.83 0.95
C LEU A 255 5.56 -15.94 0.65
N SER A 256 6.54 -15.65 -0.21
CA SER A 256 7.59 -16.59 -0.61
C SER A 256 7.04 -17.92 -1.15
N VAL A 257 5.99 -17.84 -1.98
CA VAL A 257 5.24 -18.98 -2.49
C VAL A 257 6.13 -20.06 -3.13
N ASN A 258 7.16 -19.66 -3.88
CA ASN A 258 8.05 -20.60 -4.58
C ASN A 258 8.80 -21.51 -3.59
N ARG A 259 9.43 -20.91 -2.57
CA ARG A 259 10.17 -21.66 -1.53
C ARG A 259 9.25 -22.62 -0.77
N LYS A 260 8.03 -22.18 -0.45
CA LYS A 260 7.05 -23.01 0.26
C LYS A 260 6.53 -24.14 -0.61
N LEU A 261 6.28 -23.89 -1.89
CA LEU A 261 5.86 -24.90 -2.85
C LEU A 261 6.93 -25.99 -3.03
N GLU A 262 8.20 -25.61 -3.23
CA GLU A 262 9.31 -26.57 -3.33
C GLU A 262 9.44 -27.44 -2.07
N GLN A 263 9.27 -26.84 -0.88
CA GLN A 263 9.28 -27.59 0.38
C GLN A 263 8.12 -28.57 0.47
N ILE A 264 6.91 -28.15 0.10
CA ILE A 264 5.72 -29.02 0.11
C ILE A 264 5.87 -30.16 -0.90
N GLN A 265 6.36 -29.89 -2.11
CA GLN A 265 6.62 -30.90 -3.13
C GLN A 265 7.62 -31.96 -2.66
N ARG A 266 8.71 -31.54 -2.00
CA ARG A 266 9.68 -32.47 -1.40
C ARG A 266 9.02 -33.36 -0.33
N MET A 267 8.20 -32.78 0.56
CA MET A 267 7.48 -33.54 1.59
C MET A 267 6.49 -34.54 1.00
N LEU A 268 5.83 -34.20 -0.10
CA LEU A 268 4.92 -35.10 -0.82
C LEU A 268 5.66 -36.26 -1.49
N GLN A 269 6.81 -35.98 -2.12
CA GLN A 269 7.66 -36.99 -2.77
C GLN A 269 8.26 -37.98 -1.76
N GLU A 270 8.83 -37.49 -0.65
CA GLU A 270 9.39 -38.33 0.41
C GLU A 270 8.36 -39.34 0.93
N ARG A 271 7.09 -38.91 1.04
CA ARG A 271 6.02 -39.79 1.51
C ARG A 271 5.62 -40.86 0.49
N GLN A 272 5.56 -40.52 -0.80
CA GLN A 272 5.24 -41.50 -1.85
C GLN A 272 6.25 -42.66 -1.87
N VAL A 273 7.53 -42.38 -1.60
CA VAL A 273 8.61 -43.39 -1.55
C VAL A 273 8.53 -44.28 -0.31
N VAL A 274 8.01 -43.79 0.82
CA VAL A 274 7.86 -44.58 2.06
C VAL A 274 6.58 -45.45 2.03
N GLY A 275 5.61 -45.10 1.20
CA GLY A 275 4.35 -45.84 1.04
C GLY A 275 4.33 -46.93 -0.03
N SER A 276 5.44 -47.09 -0.79
CA SER A 276 5.65 -48.15 -1.81
C SER A 276 6.51 -49.27 -1.25
#